data_AF-A0A2V7WT33-F1
#
_entry.id   AF-A0A2V7WT33-F1
#
_cell.length_a   1.000
_cell.length_b   1.000
_cell.length_c   1.000
_cell.angle_alpha   90.00
_cell.angle_beta   90.00
_cell.angle_gamma   90.00
#
_symmetry.space_group_name_H-M   'P 1'
#
loop_
_entity.id
_entity.type
_entity.pdbx_description
1 polymer ?
#
loop_
_entity_poly.entity_id
_entity_poly.type
_entity_poly.pdbx_seq_one_letter_code
_entity_poly.pdbx_strand_id
1 'polypeptide(L)'
;MKRPKSLPRFRDEDAEREFWAREESADYLDWSRAKRVVFPNLKPSTRTISLRLPESLLADLKVLAHWIDTPYQSLMKVYLAERVMRELREGRTPEELAAQLREPAAPYGRGGQPRRRSSVGNPPRRRKKS
;
A
#
# COMPACT_ATOMS: atom_id res chain seq x y z
N MET A 1 -6.91 -32.16 14.46
CA MET A 1 -7.90 -31.16 13.99
C MET A 1 -8.78 -30.79 15.17
N LYS A 2 -8.84 -29.50 15.54
CA LYS A 2 -9.71 -29.02 16.63
C LYS A 2 -11.16 -29.00 16.15
N ARG A 3 -12.09 -29.45 16.99
CA ARG A 3 -13.53 -29.36 16.70
C ARG A 3 -14.00 -27.93 16.99
N PRO A 4 -14.72 -27.27 16.06
CA PRO A 4 -15.20 -25.92 16.31
C PRO A 4 -16.18 -25.91 17.48
N LYS A 5 -16.09 -24.85 18.31
CA LYS A 5 -17.02 -24.58 19.40
C LYS A 5 -18.39 -24.21 18.82
N SER A 6 -19.45 -24.45 19.58
CA SER A 6 -20.81 -24.08 19.17
C SER A 6 -20.96 -22.56 19.09
N LEU A 7 -21.47 -22.08 17.96
CA LEU A 7 -21.80 -20.66 17.77
C LEU A 7 -22.90 -20.22 18.77
N PRO A 8 -22.74 -19.08 19.47
CA PRO A 8 -23.80 -18.49 20.25
C PRO A 8 -24.98 -18.06 19.37
N ARG A 9 -26.21 -18.05 19.91
CA ARG A 9 -27.35 -17.41 19.24
C ARG A 9 -27.32 -15.91 19.55
N PHE A 10 -27.11 -15.09 18.53
CA PHE A 10 -27.20 -13.63 18.65
C PHE A 10 -28.63 -13.16 18.38
N ARG A 11 -29.01 -12.07 19.05
CA ARG A 11 -30.34 -11.46 18.92
C ARG A 11 -30.38 -10.42 17.80
N ASP A 12 -29.23 -9.82 17.51
CA ASP A 12 -29.02 -8.65 16.65
C ASP A 12 -27.59 -8.67 16.07
N GLU A 13 -27.41 -8.07 14.89
CA GLU A 13 -26.13 -8.02 14.17
C GLU A 13 -25.04 -7.27 14.94
N ASP A 14 -25.42 -6.26 15.73
CA ASP A 14 -24.45 -5.49 16.51
C ASP A 14 -23.86 -6.31 17.67
N ALA A 15 -24.66 -7.14 18.33
CA ALA A 15 -24.16 -8.07 19.36
C ALA A 15 -23.25 -9.15 18.75
N GLU A 16 -23.55 -9.60 17.54
CA GLU A 16 -22.67 -10.48 16.79
C GLU A 16 -21.33 -9.79 16.47
N ARG A 17 -21.36 -8.52 16.05
CA ARG A 17 -20.16 -7.71 15.75
C ARG A 17 -19.27 -7.53 16.98
N GLU A 18 -19.86 -7.23 18.13
CA GLU A 18 -19.15 -7.09 19.41
C GLU A 18 -18.59 -8.42 19.93
N PHE A 19 -19.22 -9.54 19.61
CA PHE A 19 -18.71 -10.87 19.92
C PHE A 19 -17.47 -11.18 19.05
N TRP A 20 -17.56 -10.98 17.74
CA TRP A 20 -16.43 -11.21 16.82
C TRP A 20 -15.27 -10.23 17.00
N ALA A 21 -15.50 -9.06 17.57
CA ALA A 21 -14.43 -8.14 17.95
C ALA A 21 -13.57 -8.65 19.11
N ARG A 22 -14.10 -9.57 19.92
CA ARG A 22 -13.45 -10.10 21.13
C ARG A 22 -12.95 -11.54 20.97
N GLU A 23 -13.60 -12.31 20.10
CA GLU A 23 -13.39 -13.75 19.99
C GLU A 23 -12.68 -14.14 18.68
N GLU A 24 -11.79 -15.13 18.75
CA GLU A 24 -11.04 -15.60 17.58
C GLU A 24 -11.91 -16.51 16.70
N SER A 25 -12.20 -16.06 15.47
CA SER A 25 -13.06 -16.78 14.52
C SER A 25 -12.60 -18.19 14.12
N ALA A 26 -11.31 -18.52 14.34
CA ALA A 26 -10.73 -19.82 14.07
C ALA A 26 -11.27 -20.93 15.00
N ASP A 27 -11.75 -20.56 16.19
CA ASP A 27 -12.26 -21.50 17.19
C ASP A 27 -13.73 -21.91 16.94
N TYR A 28 -14.46 -21.16 16.11
CA TYR A 28 -15.90 -21.31 15.90
C TYR A 28 -16.28 -21.71 14.47
N LEU A 29 -15.42 -21.43 13.48
CA LEU A 29 -15.69 -21.66 12.06
C LEU A 29 -14.83 -22.80 11.50
N ASP A 30 -15.48 -23.76 10.84
CA ASP A 30 -14.80 -24.79 10.04
C ASP A 30 -14.38 -24.21 8.68
N TRP A 31 -13.19 -23.61 8.66
CA TRP A 31 -12.60 -23.00 7.46
C TRP A 31 -12.37 -24.00 6.31
N SER A 32 -12.37 -25.32 6.58
CA SER A 32 -12.24 -26.35 5.53
C SER A 32 -13.47 -26.42 4.62
N ARG A 33 -14.62 -25.90 5.09
CA ARG A 33 -15.87 -25.81 4.34
C ARG A 33 -16.12 -24.43 3.73
N ALA A 34 -15.22 -23.47 3.94
CA ALA A 34 -15.37 -22.12 3.42
C ALA A 34 -15.33 -22.13 1.88
N LYS A 35 -16.38 -21.60 1.26
CA LYS A 35 -16.49 -21.47 -0.20
C LYS A 35 -16.15 -20.04 -0.61
N ARG A 36 -15.37 -19.87 -1.67
CA ARG A 36 -15.22 -18.57 -2.33
C ARG A 36 -16.58 -18.15 -2.88
N VAL A 37 -17.16 -17.12 -2.28
CA VAL A 37 -18.38 -16.48 -2.77
C VAL A 37 -18.00 -15.17 -3.46
N VAL A 38 -18.61 -14.93 -4.62
CA VAL A 38 -18.58 -13.63 -5.29
C VAL A 38 -19.82 -12.90 -4.81
N PHE A 39 -19.68 -11.69 -4.30
CA PHE A 39 -20.81 -10.87 -3.86
C PHE A 39 -21.28 -9.98 -5.02
N PRO A 40 -22.25 -10.42 -5.85
CA PRO A 40 -22.58 -9.71 -7.09
C PRO A 40 -23.38 -8.43 -6.81
N ASN A 41 -24.00 -8.36 -5.62
CA ASN A 41 -24.94 -7.31 -5.21
C ASN A 41 -24.36 -6.34 -4.18
N LEU A 42 -23.07 -6.48 -3.79
CA LEU A 42 -22.42 -5.43 -3.01
C LEU A 42 -22.16 -4.25 -3.95
N LYS A 43 -22.96 -3.19 -3.86
CA LYS A 43 -22.57 -1.90 -4.46
C LYS A 43 -21.26 -1.48 -3.78
N PRO A 44 -20.15 -1.26 -4.51
CA PRO A 44 -19.00 -0.59 -3.92
C PRO A 44 -19.47 0.78 -3.45
N SER A 45 -19.62 0.98 -2.15
CA SER A 45 -20.08 2.23 -1.59
C SER A 45 -19.01 3.29 -1.84
N THR A 46 -19.34 4.31 -2.64
CA THR A 46 -18.44 5.42 -2.91
C THR A 46 -18.59 6.45 -1.80
N ARG A 47 -17.50 6.70 -1.07
CA ARG A 47 -17.43 7.79 -0.08
C ARG A 47 -16.65 8.96 -0.67
N THR A 48 -17.25 10.15 -0.65
CA THR A 48 -16.54 11.38 -1.03
C THR A 48 -15.50 11.71 0.03
N ILE A 49 -14.25 11.92 -0.41
CA ILE A 49 -13.14 12.36 0.42
C ILE A 49 -12.51 13.60 -0.19
N SER A 50 -11.95 14.48 0.66
CA SER A 50 -11.11 15.58 0.22
C SER A 50 -9.65 15.20 0.43
N LEU A 51 -8.86 15.19 -0.65
CA LEU A 51 -7.43 14.87 -0.63
C LEU A 51 -6.63 16.08 -1.12
N ARG A 52 -5.49 16.37 -0.48
CA ARG A 52 -4.53 17.37 -0.97
C ARG A 52 -3.40 16.67 -1.70
N LEU A 53 -3.05 17.16 -2.88
CA LEU A 53 -1.98 16.64 -3.73
C LEU A 53 -1.08 17.79 -4.18
N PRO A 54 0.21 17.55 -4.44
CA PRO A 54 1.08 18.50 -5.13
C PRO A 54 0.52 18.84 -6.52
N GLU A 55 0.62 20.10 -6.91
CA GLU A 55 0.09 20.58 -8.19
C GLU A 55 0.76 19.91 -9.40
N SER A 56 2.08 19.69 -9.33
CA SER A 56 2.85 18.99 -10.36
C SER A 56 2.32 17.58 -10.63
N LEU A 57 2.06 16.81 -9.58
CA LEU A 57 1.52 15.46 -9.71
C LEU A 57 0.13 15.46 -10.32
N LEU A 58 -0.72 16.43 -9.97
CA LEU A 58 -2.04 16.56 -10.56
C LEU A 58 -1.96 16.91 -12.06
N ALA A 59 -1.01 17.75 -12.46
CA ALA A 59 -0.76 18.06 -13.86
C ALA A 59 -0.29 16.83 -14.63
N ASP A 60 0.67 16.07 -14.08
CA ASP A 60 1.16 14.83 -14.69
C ASP A 60 0.04 13.80 -14.87
N LEU A 61 -0.82 13.62 -13.86
CA LEU A 61 -1.98 12.72 -13.95
C LEU A 61 -2.97 13.14 -15.04
N LYS A 62 -3.19 14.44 -15.26
CA LYS A 62 -4.07 14.94 -16.33
C LYS A 62 -3.49 14.65 -17.71
N VAL A 63 -2.19 14.83 -17.90
CA VAL A 63 -1.50 14.52 -19.16
C VAL A 63 -1.60 13.02 -19.47
N LEU A 64 -1.30 12.18 -18.49
CA LEU A 64 -1.41 10.72 -18.64
C LEU A 64 -2.83 10.28 -18.97
N ALA A 65 -3.82 10.84 -18.28
CA ALA A 65 -5.22 10.51 -18.48
C ALA A 65 -5.72 10.90 -19.88
N HIS A 66 -5.27 12.05 -20.39
CA HIS A 66 -5.55 12.46 -21.76
C HIS A 66 -4.97 11.49 -22.80
N TRP A 67 -3.76 10.98 -22.58
CA TRP A 67 -3.13 10.04 -23.52
C TRP A 67 -3.87 8.72 -23.65
N ILE A 68 -4.53 8.27 -22.58
CA ILE A 68 -5.32 7.03 -22.54
C ILE A 68 -6.83 7.27 -22.67
N ASP A 69 -7.22 8.49 -23.07
CA ASP A 69 -8.61 8.93 -23.25
C ASP A 69 -9.53 8.60 -22.07
N THR A 70 -9.06 8.91 -20.86
CA THR A 70 -9.79 8.64 -19.61
C THR A 70 -9.80 9.90 -18.74
N PRO A 71 -10.86 10.19 -17.98
CA PRO A 71 -10.83 11.26 -16.99
C PRO A 71 -9.75 11.03 -15.92
N TYR A 72 -8.99 12.06 -15.55
CA TYR A 72 -7.90 11.93 -14.57
C TYR A 72 -8.34 11.34 -13.22
N GLN A 73 -9.58 11.59 -12.80
CA GLN A 73 -10.15 11.01 -11.58
C GLN A 73 -10.37 9.50 -11.71
N SER A 74 -10.77 9.02 -12.89
CA SER A 74 -10.92 7.59 -13.15
C SER A 74 -9.56 6.90 -13.19
N LEU A 75 -8.57 7.51 -13.85
CA LEU A 75 -7.20 7.00 -13.84
C LEU A 75 -6.63 6.90 -12.42
N MET A 76 -6.83 7.95 -11.62
CA MET A 76 -6.40 7.98 -10.22
C MET A 76 -7.00 6.81 -9.42
N LYS A 77 -8.29 6.50 -9.60
CA LYS A 77 -8.94 5.37 -8.93
C LYS A 77 -8.31 4.04 -9.32
N VAL A 78 -8.01 3.84 -10.60
CA VAL A 78 -7.36 2.62 -11.10
C VAL A 78 -5.97 2.47 -10.47
N TYR A 79 -5.14 3.50 -10.52
CA TYR A 79 -3.79 3.45 -9.94
C TYR A 79 -3.79 3.19 -8.43
N LEU A 80 -4.71 3.83 -7.69
CA LEU A 80 -4.86 3.59 -6.25
C LEU A 80 -5.29 2.15 -5.98
N ALA A 81 -6.29 1.64 -6.71
CA ALA A 81 -6.77 0.28 -6.55
C ALA A 81 -5.67 -0.75 -6.85
N GLU A 82 -4.93 -0.59 -7.95
CA GLU A 82 -3.83 -1.46 -8.32
C GLU A 82 -2.74 -1.51 -7.26
N ARG A 83 -2.35 -0.34 -6.72
CA ARG A 83 -1.33 -0.30 -5.67
C ARG A 83 -1.81 -1.00 -4.41
N VAL A 84 -3.03 -0.70 -3.95
CA VAL A 84 -3.61 -1.35 -2.75
C VAL A 84 -3.72 -2.86 -2.94
N MET A 85 -4.23 -3.32 -4.09
CA MET A 85 -4.34 -4.75 -4.39
C MET A 85 -2.99 -5.44 -4.40
N ARG A 86 -1.93 -4.78 -4.88
CA ARG A 86 -0.57 -5.32 -4.86
C ARG A 86 -0.08 -5.53 -3.43
N GLU A 87 -0.18 -4.50 -2.58
CA GLU A 87 0.26 -4.59 -1.19
C GLU A 87 -0.52 -5.67 -0.42
N LEU A 88 -1.84 -5.77 -0.65
CA LEU A 88 -2.69 -6.79 -0.02
C LEU A 88 -2.38 -8.21 -0.51
N ARG A 89 -2.05 -8.40 -1.79
CA ARG A 89 -1.69 -9.71 -2.35
C ARG A 89 -0.32 -10.18 -1.92
N GLU A 90 0.63 -9.27 -1.79
CA GLU A 90 1.99 -9.56 -1.35
C GLU A 90 2.05 -9.86 0.15
N GLY A 91 0.94 -9.69 0.89
CA GLY A 91 0.84 -10.04 2.30
C GLY A 91 1.78 -9.23 3.19
N ARG A 92 2.20 -8.05 2.73
CA ARG A 92 3.17 -7.24 3.47
C ARG A 92 2.60 -6.82 4.81
N THR A 93 3.43 -6.94 5.84
CA THR A 93 3.06 -6.47 7.16
C THR A 93 3.07 -4.93 7.19
N PRO A 94 2.23 -4.30 8.03
CA PRO A 94 2.26 -2.84 8.23
C PRO A 94 3.65 -2.31 8.60
N GLU A 95 4.46 -3.12 9.30
CA GLU A 95 5.83 -2.79 9.71
C GLU A 95 6.78 -2.71 8.51
N GLU A 96 6.69 -3.64 7.57
CA GLU A 96 7.49 -3.64 6.33
C GLU A 96 7.11 -2.46 5.43
N LEU A 97 5.82 -2.14 5.34
CA LEU A 97 5.34 -0.97 4.59
C LEU A 97 5.86 0.34 5.23
N ALA A 98 5.81 0.44 6.56
CA ALA A 98 6.33 1.58 7.30
C ALA A 98 7.85 1.72 7.17
N ALA A 99 8.59 0.60 7.13
CA ALA A 99 10.03 0.59 6.91
C ALA A 99 10.39 1.08 5.50
N GLN A 100 9.66 0.66 4.47
CA GLN A 100 9.86 1.12 3.09
C GLN A 100 9.61 2.63 2.93
N LEU A 101 8.58 3.15 3.61
CA LEU A 101 8.26 4.59 3.57
C LEU A 101 9.20 5.44 4.43
N ARG A 102 9.98 4.82 5.33
CA ARG A 102 10.98 5.47 6.17
C ARG A 102 12.27 5.80 5.43
N GLU A 103 12.52 5.19 4.27
CA GLU A 103 13.60 5.65 3.39
C GLU A 103 13.22 7.03 2.84
N PRO A 104 14.12 8.02 2.84
CA PRO A 104 13.80 9.34 2.36
C PRO A 104 13.39 9.22 0.90
N ALA A 105 12.09 9.37 0.65
CA ALA A 105 11.52 9.49 -0.67
C ALA A 105 12.40 10.47 -1.44
N ALA A 106 13.13 9.96 -2.44
CA ALA A 106 13.97 10.77 -3.30
C ALA A 106 13.12 11.99 -3.73
N PRO A 107 13.59 13.22 -3.49
CA PRO A 107 12.76 14.38 -3.71
C PRO A 107 12.36 14.37 -5.18
N TYR A 108 11.05 14.38 -5.44
CA TYR A 108 10.51 14.71 -6.74
C TYR A 108 11.10 16.07 -7.14
N GLY A 109 12.12 16.03 -7.99
CA GLY A 109 12.97 17.18 -8.27
C GLY A 109 14.11 16.80 -9.21
N ARG A 110 13.79 16.57 -10.49
CA ARG A 110 14.80 16.55 -11.55
C ARG A 110 15.32 17.99 -11.71
N GLY A 111 16.38 18.34 -11.00
CA GLY A 111 16.92 19.70 -11.00
C GLY A 111 18.19 19.91 -10.17
N GLY A 112 19.11 18.95 -10.15
CA GLY A 112 20.41 19.12 -9.49
C GLY A 112 21.47 18.28 -10.20
N GLN A 113 22.26 18.89 -11.07
CA GLN A 113 23.44 18.25 -11.64
C GLN A 113 24.37 17.82 -10.49
N PRO A 114 24.86 16.56 -10.45
CA PRO A 114 25.88 16.20 -9.49
C PRO A 114 27.16 16.94 -9.87
N ARG A 115 27.61 17.86 -8.99
CA ARG A 115 28.96 18.43 -9.08
C ARG A 115 29.95 17.28 -9.10
N ARG A 116 30.68 17.14 -10.22
CA ARG A 116 31.84 16.24 -10.33
C ARG A 116 32.80 16.56 -9.18
N ARG A 117 32.97 15.63 -8.22
CA ARG A 117 34.10 15.66 -7.30
C ARG A 117 35.34 15.33 -8.12
N SER A 118 36.16 16.32 -8.39
CA SER A 118 37.50 16.18 -8.92
C SER A 118 38.34 15.34 -7.96
N SER A 119 38.67 14.12 -8.39
CA SER A 119 39.65 13.24 -7.74
C SER A 119 41.00 13.40 -8.42
N VAL A 120 41.89 14.22 -7.86
CA VAL A 120 43.35 14.19 -8.10
C VAL A 120 43.93 14.73 -6.79
N GLY A 121 44.69 14.02 -5.95
CA GLY A 121 45.69 12.98 -6.15
C GLY A 121 46.93 13.47 -5.41
N ASN A 122 47.13 13.10 -4.14
CA ASN A 122 48.30 13.54 -3.36
C ASN A 122 49.47 12.56 -3.61
N PRO A 123 50.70 13.03 -3.94
CA PRO A 123 51.78 12.17 -4.42
C PRO A 123 52.50 11.39 -3.29
N PRO A 124 53.28 10.35 -3.62
CA PRO A 124 53.72 9.34 -2.65
C PRO A 124 54.93 9.76 -1.81
N ARG A 125 54.98 9.19 -0.60
CA ARG A 125 56.08 9.33 0.37
C ARG A 125 57.40 8.78 -0.17
N ARG A 126 58.42 9.63 -0.21
CA ARG A 126 59.81 9.26 -0.53
C ARG A 126 60.44 8.50 0.64
N ARG A 127 60.76 7.22 0.44
CA ARG A 127 61.74 6.47 1.24
C ARG A 127 62.91 6.12 0.32
N LYS A 128 64.14 6.50 0.70
CA LYS A 128 65.31 5.61 0.74
C LYS A 128 66.37 6.20 1.68
N LYS A 129 66.85 5.35 2.58
CA LYS A 129 68.09 5.48 3.37
C LYS A 129 69.29 5.29 2.44
N SER A 130 70.30 6.15 2.55
CA SER A 130 71.73 5.85 2.75
C SER A 130 72.49 7.17 2.78
#